data_AF-A0A1S4DJA3-F1
#
_entry.id   AF-A0A1S4DJA3-F1
#
_cell.length_a   1.000
_cell.length_b   1.000
_cell.length_c   1.000
_cell.angle_alpha   90.00
_cell.angle_beta   90.00
_cell.angle_gamma   90.00
#
_symmetry.space_group_name_H-M   'P 1'
#
loop_
_entity.id
_entity.type
_entity.pdbx_description
1 polymer ?
#
loop_
_entity_poly.entity_id
_entity_poly.type
_entity_poly.pdbx_seq_one_letter_code
_entity_poly.pdbx_strand_id
1 'polypeptide(L)'
;MQKCPDDNNTINNMFNEHTARGLSGSAISYSEGLSAVSSFGTSFDNHYYKTLTRGRGLLFADQQLMANEKTAAVVMDYALDERAIFRTEFAHAMDKLSNIGVLTGFQGEVRHSCSCSHLNSDQRELSVGVA
;
A
#
# COMPACT_ATOMS: atom_id res chain seq x y z
N MET A 1 15.97 -17.40 -0.78
CA MET A 1 15.43 -16.14 -1.33
C MET A 1 15.91 -16.02 -2.77
N GLN A 2 15.01 -16.24 -3.72
CA GLN A 2 15.33 -16.09 -5.15
C GLN A 2 15.49 -14.60 -5.46
N LYS A 3 16.62 -14.24 -6.08
CA LYS A 3 16.93 -12.88 -6.50
C LYS A 3 15.97 -12.46 -7.63
N CYS A 4 15.38 -11.28 -7.54
CA CYS A 4 14.59 -10.72 -8.64
C CYS A 4 15.49 -10.59 -9.88
N PRO A 5 15.05 -11.07 -11.05
CA PRO A 5 15.73 -10.76 -12.32
C PRO A 5 15.78 -9.25 -12.55
N ASP A 6 16.96 -8.74 -12.93
CA ASP A 6 17.20 -7.33 -13.24
C ASP A 6 16.93 -7.06 -14.74
N ASP A 7 15.71 -7.25 -15.23
CA ASP A 7 15.29 -6.83 -16.57
C ASP A 7 14.73 -5.39 -16.55
N ASN A 8 15.61 -4.46 -16.19
CA ASN A 8 15.40 -3.00 -16.16
C ASN A 8 15.07 -2.40 -17.55
N ASN A 9 15.07 -3.19 -18.62
CA ASN A 9 14.91 -2.66 -19.99
C ASN A 9 13.45 -2.70 -20.49
N THR A 10 12.58 -3.49 -19.85
CA THR A 10 11.17 -3.60 -20.25
C THR A 10 10.28 -2.66 -19.43
N ILE A 11 10.61 -2.45 -18.15
CA ILE A 11 9.80 -1.62 -17.24
C ILE A 11 9.99 -0.12 -17.50
N ASN A 12 11.21 0.30 -17.86
CA ASN A 12 11.50 1.69 -18.22
C ASN A 12 10.72 2.16 -19.46
N ASN A 13 10.27 1.24 -20.33
CA ASN A 13 9.50 1.60 -21.51
C ASN A 13 8.00 1.76 -21.23
N MET A 14 7.44 1.12 -20.18
CA MET A 14 6.02 1.29 -19.79
C MET A 14 5.78 2.50 -18.88
N PHE A 15 6.74 2.87 -18.02
CA PHE A 15 6.64 4.11 -17.23
C PHE A 15 6.79 5.38 -18.09
N ASN A 16 7.40 5.26 -19.28
CA ASN A 16 7.68 6.41 -20.14
C ASN A 16 6.52 6.75 -21.10
N GLU A 17 5.75 5.79 -21.62
CA GLU A 17 4.77 6.11 -22.68
C GLU A 17 3.50 6.82 -22.20
N HIS A 18 3.05 6.59 -20.96
CA HIS A 18 1.86 7.24 -20.41
C HIS A 18 2.14 8.50 -19.58
N THR A 19 3.37 8.69 -19.09
CA THR A 19 3.77 9.86 -18.30
C THR A 19 4.47 10.95 -19.16
N ALA A 20 5.03 10.58 -20.33
CA ALA A 20 5.76 11.53 -21.18
C ALA A 20 4.88 12.54 -21.95
N ARG A 21 3.55 12.39 -21.96
CA ARG A 21 2.66 13.41 -22.55
C ARG A 21 2.41 14.62 -21.63
N GLY A 22 2.90 14.60 -20.39
CA GLY A 22 2.78 15.72 -19.44
C GLY A 22 4.10 16.24 -18.86
N LEU A 23 5.22 15.54 -19.05
CA LEU A 23 6.52 15.89 -18.44
C LEU A 23 7.34 16.80 -19.35
N SER A 24 6.94 18.07 -19.45
CA SER A 24 7.81 19.14 -19.96
C SER A 24 8.89 19.45 -18.93
N GLY A 25 10.00 18.70 -18.94
CA GLY A 25 11.33 19.17 -18.52
C GLY A 25 11.52 19.77 -17.11
N SER A 26 10.56 19.65 -16.19
CA SER A 26 10.67 20.13 -14.82
C SER A 26 10.26 19.01 -13.88
N ALA A 27 11.02 18.83 -12.79
CA ALA A 27 10.71 17.87 -11.74
C ALA A 27 9.32 18.19 -11.19
N ILE A 28 8.32 17.42 -11.61
CA ILE A 28 6.95 17.54 -11.13
C ILE A 28 6.98 17.30 -9.62
N SER A 29 6.48 18.27 -8.87
CA SER A 29 6.29 18.09 -7.43
C SER A 29 5.37 16.89 -7.18
N TYR A 30 5.58 16.11 -6.11
CA TYR A 30 4.75 14.92 -5.82
C TYR A 30 3.22 15.24 -5.87
N SER A 31 2.86 16.47 -5.52
CA SER A 31 1.51 17.04 -5.61
C SER A 31 0.94 17.17 -7.02
N GLU A 32 1.77 17.50 -8.01
CA GLU A 32 1.34 17.67 -9.40
C GLU A 32 1.23 16.32 -10.12
N GLY A 33 2.07 15.34 -9.78
CA GLY A 33 1.93 13.96 -10.26
C GLY A 33 0.65 13.29 -9.74
N LEU A 34 0.25 13.63 -8.51
CA LEU A 34 -1.02 13.20 -7.93
C LEU A 34 -2.24 13.81 -8.63
N SER A 35 -2.13 14.93 -9.35
CA SER A 35 -3.27 15.56 -10.01
C SER A 35 -3.83 14.73 -11.18
N ALA A 36 -2.96 13.98 -11.88
CA ALA A 36 -3.38 13.00 -12.88
C ALA A 36 -4.01 11.74 -12.26
N VAL A 37 -3.67 11.46 -10.99
CA VAL A 37 -4.29 10.44 -10.11
C VAL A 37 -5.55 10.97 -9.41
N SER A 38 -5.73 12.29 -9.31
CA SER A 38 -6.88 12.95 -8.66
C SER A 38 -8.20 12.76 -9.43
N SER A 39 -8.13 12.24 -10.66
CA SER A 39 -9.31 11.74 -11.36
C SER A 39 -9.80 10.38 -10.82
N PHE A 40 -9.04 9.70 -9.96
CA PHE A 40 -9.51 8.56 -9.19
C PHE A 40 -10.27 9.12 -7.99
N GLY A 41 -11.58 8.91 -7.96
CA GLY A 41 -12.41 9.34 -6.85
C GLY A 41 -11.91 8.78 -5.52
N THR A 42 -12.38 9.34 -4.40
CA THR A 42 -12.04 8.88 -3.05
C THR A 42 -12.69 7.55 -2.65
N SER A 43 -13.31 6.86 -3.61
CA SER A 43 -14.02 5.61 -3.41
C SER A 43 -13.04 4.46 -3.21
N PHE A 44 -13.32 3.61 -2.23
CA PHE A 44 -12.67 2.31 -2.10
C PHE A 44 -13.34 1.32 -3.04
N ASP A 45 -12.74 1.06 -4.20
CA ASP A 45 -13.27 0.19 -5.26
C ASP A 45 -12.15 -0.65 -5.92
N ASN A 46 -12.50 -1.41 -6.97
CA ASN A 46 -11.52 -2.23 -7.69
C ASN A 46 -10.81 -1.49 -8.85
N HIS A 47 -10.94 -0.17 -8.95
CA HIS A 47 -10.30 0.62 -9.99
C HIS A 47 -8.77 0.48 -9.92
N TYR A 48 -8.22 0.39 -8.71
CA TYR A 48 -6.81 0.08 -8.48
C TYR A 48 -6.34 -1.13 -9.29
N TYR A 49 -7.05 -2.26 -9.24
CA TYR A 49 -6.64 -3.46 -10.00
C TYR A 49 -6.83 -3.28 -11.51
N LYS A 50 -7.87 -2.56 -11.94
CA LYS A 50 -8.12 -2.24 -13.36
C LYS A 50 -7.03 -1.35 -13.98
N THR A 51 -6.32 -0.54 -13.20
CA THR A 51 -5.20 0.26 -13.72
C THR A 51 -3.94 -0.59 -13.86
N LEU A 52 -3.71 -1.55 -12.96
CA LEU A 52 -2.57 -2.47 -13.05
C LEU A 52 -2.64 -3.35 -14.30
N THR A 53 -3.83 -3.83 -14.68
CA THR A 53 -4.01 -4.60 -15.94
C THR A 53 -3.72 -3.77 -17.19
N ARG A 54 -3.61 -2.45 -17.07
CA ARG A 54 -3.31 -1.51 -18.16
C ARG A 54 -1.89 -0.96 -18.10
N GLY A 55 -1.03 -1.48 -17.21
CA GLY A 55 0.33 -0.98 -17.03
C GLY A 55 0.40 0.40 -16.37
N ARG A 56 -0.63 0.79 -15.60
CA ARG A 56 -0.75 2.13 -14.99
C ARG A 56 -0.68 2.08 -13.45
N GLY A 57 0.15 1.20 -12.89
CA GLY A 57 0.51 1.25 -11.49
C GLY A 57 1.31 2.52 -11.17
N LEU A 58 0.95 3.22 -10.10
CA LEU A 58 1.64 4.44 -9.69
C LEU A 58 3.01 4.12 -9.10
N LEU A 59 3.05 3.14 -8.18
CA LEU A 59 4.28 2.68 -7.58
C LEU A 59 4.82 1.49 -8.38
N PHE A 60 6.15 1.39 -8.47
CA PHE A 60 6.80 0.21 -9.03
C PHE A 60 6.32 -1.07 -8.36
N ALA A 61 6.23 -1.07 -7.02
CA ALA A 61 5.73 -2.21 -6.26
C ALA A 61 4.31 -2.66 -6.64
N ASP A 62 3.43 -1.71 -7.01
CA ASP A 62 2.08 -2.04 -7.49
C ASP A 62 2.12 -2.73 -8.84
N GLN A 63 2.90 -2.17 -9.79
CA GLN A 63 2.98 -2.72 -11.14
C GLN A 63 3.63 -4.11 -11.16
N GLN A 64 4.51 -4.40 -10.20
CA GLN A 64 5.13 -5.72 -10.05
C GLN A 64 4.13 -6.83 -9.68
N LEU A 65 2.91 -6.51 -9.23
CA LEU A 65 1.87 -7.53 -9.05
C LEU A 65 1.50 -8.24 -10.37
N MET A 66 1.72 -7.58 -11.51
CA MET A 66 1.50 -8.17 -12.84
C MET A 66 2.70 -8.95 -13.40
N ALA A 67 3.86 -8.88 -12.74
CA ALA A 67 5.10 -9.49 -13.24
C ALA A 67 5.16 -11.01 -13.04
N ASN A 68 4.43 -11.54 -12.05
CA ASN A 68 4.32 -12.98 -11.80
C ASN A 68 2.92 -13.50 -12.15
N GLU A 69 2.84 -14.64 -12.84
CA GLU A 69 1.56 -15.21 -13.30
C GLU A 69 0.54 -15.42 -12.16
N LYS A 70 1.00 -15.85 -10.98
CA LYS A 70 0.10 -16.13 -9.85
C LYS A 70 -0.52 -14.85 -9.30
N THR A 71 0.28 -13.81 -9.12
CA THR A 71 -0.22 -12.53 -8.62
C THR A 71 -1.01 -11.80 -9.71
N ALA A 72 -0.62 -11.93 -10.98
CA ALA A 72 -1.37 -11.36 -12.10
C ALA A 72 -2.78 -11.95 -12.22
N ALA A 73 -2.94 -13.27 -12.04
CA ALA A 73 -4.25 -13.92 -12.02
C ALA A 73 -5.17 -13.33 -10.93
N VAL A 74 -4.65 -13.16 -9.71
CA VAL A 74 -5.40 -12.54 -8.61
C VAL A 74 -5.78 -11.08 -8.93
N VAL A 75 -4.87 -10.30 -9.53
CA VAL A 75 -5.17 -8.93 -9.98
C VAL A 75 -6.29 -8.93 -11.02
N MET A 76 -6.28 -9.88 -11.96
CA MET A 76 -7.34 -10.00 -12.97
C MET A 76 -8.70 -10.33 -12.33
N ASP A 77 -8.75 -11.25 -11.37
CA ASP A 77 -9.98 -11.60 -10.66
C ASP A 77 -10.56 -10.41 -9.88
N TYR A 78 -9.69 -9.67 -9.18
CA TYR A 78 -10.10 -8.47 -8.44
C TYR A 78 -10.56 -7.34 -9.36
N ALA A 79 -9.94 -7.18 -10.53
CA ALA A 79 -10.37 -6.22 -11.54
C ALA A 79 -11.72 -6.60 -12.19
N LEU A 80 -12.04 -7.90 -12.26
CA LEU A 80 -13.27 -8.45 -12.82
C LEU A 80 -14.48 -8.23 -11.91
N ASP A 81 -14.37 -8.57 -10.63
CA ASP A 81 -15.50 -8.50 -9.68
C ASP A 81 -15.11 -7.80 -8.37
N GLU A 82 -15.68 -6.61 -8.18
CA GLU A 82 -15.48 -5.83 -6.96
C GLU A 82 -16.17 -6.45 -5.74
N ARG A 83 -17.40 -6.94 -5.89
CA ARG A 83 -18.24 -7.31 -4.75
C ARG A 83 -17.97 -8.72 -4.27
N ALA A 84 -18.03 -9.70 -5.16
CA ALA A 84 -17.96 -11.10 -4.77
C ALA A 84 -16.52 -11.54 -4.49
N ILE A 85 -15.54 -10.97 -5.20
CA ILE A 85 -14.14 -11.39 -5.11
C ILE A 85 -13.31 -10.36 -4.33
N PHE A 86 -13.09 -9.16 -4.87
CA PHE A 86 -12.17 -8.20 -4.26
C PHE A 86 -12.55 -7.84 -2.82
N ARG A 87 -13.79 -7.40 -2.58
CA ARG A 87 -14.20 -6.99 -1.22
C ARG A 87 -14.20 -8.14 -0.23
N THR A 88 -14.62 -9.34 -0.65
CA THR A 88 -14.60 -10.55 0.17
C THR A 88 -13.17 -10.92 0.58
N GLU A 89 -12.26 -11.02 -0.38
CA GLU A 89 -10.88 -11.40 -0.12
C GLU A 89 -10.10 -10.30 0.60
N PHE A 90 -10.43 -9.03 0.35
CA PHE A 90 -9.88 -7.91 1.10
C PHE A 90 -10.25 -7.99 2.60
N ALA A 91 -11.51 -8.33 2.91
CA ALA A 91 -11.94 -8.52 4.30
C ALA A 91 -11.19 -9.69 4.95
N HIS A 92 -11.05 -10.83 4.26
CA HIS A 92 -10.27 -11.97 4.75
C HIS A 92 -8.79 -11.63 4.97
N ALA A 93 -8.19 -10.85 4.07
CA ALA A 93 -6.80 -10.40 4.20
C ALA A 93 -6.62 -9.47 5.40
N MET A 94 -7.54 -8.53 5.62
CA MET A 94 -7.50 -7.60 6.75
C MET A 94 -7.73 -8.30 8.10
N ASP A 95 -8.59 -9.32 8.15
CA ASP A 95 -8.75 -10.16 9.34
C ASP A 95 -7.43 -10.88 9.69
N LYS A 96 -6.80 -11.54 8.70
CA LYS A 96 -5.48 -12.17 8.89
C LYS A 96 -4.42 -11.17 9.34
N LEU A 97 -4.39 -9.99 8.72
CA LEU A 97 -3.44 -8.92 9.06
C LEU A 97 -3.63 -8.42 10.50
N SER A 98 -4.88 -8.25 10.95
CA SER A 98 -5.19 -7.77 12.29
C SER A 98 -4.77 -8.72 13.41
N ASN A 99 -4.54 -9.99 13.10
CA ASN A 99 -4.16 -11.03 14.06
C ASN A 99 -2.64 -11.22 14.20
N ILE A 100 -1.82 -10.47 13.46
CA ILE A 100 -0.36 -10.58 13.53
C ILE A 100 0.17 -9.90 14.80
N GLY A 101 0.83 -10.65 15.68
CA GLY A 101 1.57 -10.11 16.82
C GLY A 101 0.71 -9.42 17.89
N VAL A 102 -0.57 -9.77 17.97
CA VAL A 102 -1.52 -9.17 18.91
C VAL A 102 -1.19 -9.51 20.36
N LEU A 103 -1.30 -8.51 21.25
CA LEU A 103 -1.19 -8.69 22.69
C LEU A 103 -2.53 -9.17 23.23
N THR A 104 -2.53 -10.32 23.91
CA THR A 104 -3.76 -10.93 24.47
C THR A 104 -3.63 -11.19 25.97
N GLY A 105 -4.75 -11.29 26.67
CA GLY A 105 -4.78 -11.48 28.13
C GLY A 105 -4.05 -10.34 28.85
N PHE A 106 -3.00 -10.70 29.59
CA PHE A 106 -2.20 -9.75 30.40
C PHE A 106 -0.92 -9.26 29.69
N GLN A 107 -0.77 -9.50 28.38
CA GLN A 107 0.44 -9.14 27.62
C GLN A 107 0.51 -7.65 27.24
N GLY A 108 -0.51 -6.84 27.59
CA GLY A 108 -0.57 -5.42 27.29
C GLY A 108 -1.53 -4.67 28.21
N GLU A 109 -1.90 -3.45 27.81
CA GLU A 109 -2.81 -2.59 28.57
C GLU A 109 -3.87 -1.97 27.66
N VAL A 110 -5.03 -1.64 28.24
CA VAL A 110 -6.03 -0.81 27.57
C VAL A 110 -5.71 0.65 27.85
N ARG A 111 -5.23 1.38 26.83
CA ARG A 111 -4.81 2.78 26.98
C ARG A 111 -6.01 3.71 27.08
N HIS A 112 -5.96 4.65 28.04
CA HIS A 112 -6.91 5.76 28.11
C HIS A 112 -6.63 6.83 27.04
N SER A 113 -5.37 6.99 26.64
CA SER A 113 -4.94 7.84 25.53
C SER A 113 -3.98 7.06 24.65
N CYS A 114 -4.26 6.93 23.35
CA CYS A 114 -3.40 6.16 22.44
C CYS A 114 -1.97 6.70 22.34
N SER A 115 -1.79 8.01 22.55
CA SER A 115 -0.51 8.71 22.45
C SER A 115 0.40 8.52 23.67
N CYS A 116 -0.10 8.01 24.79
CA CYS A 116 0.67 7.80 26.02
C CYS A 116 0.51 6.37 26.52
N SER A 117 1.60 5.74 26.94
CA SER A 117 1.51 4.55 27.80
C SER A 117 0.99 4.96 29.18
N HIS A 118 0.33 4.03 29.87
CA HIS A 118 0.01 4.24 31.28
C HIS A 118 1.32 4.24 32.07
N LEU A 119 1.80 5.43 32.44
CA LEU A 119 2.94 5.54 33.33
C LEU A 119 2.45 5.29 34.76
N ASN A 120 2.84 4.16 35.35
CA ASN A 120 2.71 3.96 36.78
C ASN A 120 3.46 5.08 37.52
N SER A 121 2.92 5.53 38.66
CA SER A 121 3.51 6.60 39.48
C SER A 121 4.98 6.35 39.86
N ASP A 122 5.43 5.10 39.88
CA ASP A 122 6.82 4.70 40.18
C ASP A 122 7.80 4.90 39.01
N GLN A 123 7.32 5.18 37.79
CA GLN A 123 8.18 5.44 36.62
C GLN A 123 8.32 6.93 36.26
N ARG A 124 7.63 7.83 36.97
CA ARG A 124 7.75 9.29 36.74
C ARG A 124 9.08 9.88 37.23
N GLU A 125 9.82 9.19 38.10
CA GLU A 125 11.13 9.66 38.59
C GLU A 125 12.30 9.35 37.66
N LEU A 126 12.16 8.40 36.71
CA LEU A 126 13.28 7.97 35.85
C LEU A 126 13.33 8.64 34.47
N SER A 127 12.33 9.45 34.09
CA SER A 127 12.28 10.11 32.78
C SER A 127 12.34 11.64 32.83
N VAL A 128 12.45 12.27 34.02
CA VAL A 128 12.54 13.74 34.16
C VAL A 128 13.98 14.21 34.47
N GLY A 129 14.96 13.31 34.49
CA GLY A 129 16.36 13.69 34.71
C GLY A 129 17.34 12.81 33.96
N VAL A 130 17.61 13.13 32.69
CA VAL A 130 18.96 13.19 32.08
C VAL A 130 18.86 14.06 30.82
N ALA A 131 19.60 15.18 30.87
CA ALA A 131 19.99 16.13 29.81
C ALA A 131 18.91 16.95 29.11
#